data_AF-A0AAV8YQR0-F1
#
_entry.id   AF-A0AAV8YQR0-F1
#
_cell.length_a   1.000
_cell.length_b   1.000
_cell.length_c   1.000
_cell.angle_alpha   90.00
_cell.angle_beta   90.00
_cell.angle_gamma   90.00
#
_symmetry.space_group_name_H-M   'P 1'
#
loop_
_entity.id
_entity.type
_entity.pdbx_description
1 polymer ?
#
loop_
_entity_poly.entity_id
_entity_poly.type
_entity_poly.pdbx_seq_one_letter_code
_entity_poly.pdbx_strand_id
1 'polypeptide(L)' 'MCALRSRYNKFLGEYYYPEVVEARSTDYNRTKMSLQLVLAGLFPPRREDMLQDNIYWQPIPYNYVSRSQDKVWSIYNN' A
#
# COMPACT_ATOMS: atom_id res chain seq x y z
N MET A 1 -9.64 -3.73 13.34
CA MET A 1 -9.76 -3.06 12.03
C MET A 1 -8.77 -1.91 11.97
N CYS A 2 -8.09 -1.70 10.83
CA CYS A 2 -7.17 -0.57 10.64
C CYS A 2 -7.94 0.76 10.72
N ALA A 3 -7.40 1.74 11.46
CA ALA A 3 -8.05 3.05 11.65
C ALA A 3 -8.34 3.77 10.32
N LEU A 4 -7.42 3.66 9.35
CA LEU A 4 -7.59 4.24 8.02
C LEU A 4 -8.70 3.54 7.23
N ARG A 5 -8.80 2.21 7.32
CA ARG A 5 -9.86 1.45 6.67
C ARG A 5 -11.21 1.84 7.21
N SER A 6 -11.38 1.94 8.52
CA SER A 6 -12.65 2.35 9.13
C SER A 6 -13.08 3.75 8.68
N ARG A 7 -12.13 4.68 8.52
CA ARG A 7 -12.42 6.06 8.12
C ARG A 7 -12.79 6.19 6.64
N TYR A 8 -12.09 5.48 5.76
CA TYR A 8 -12.21 5.64 4.31
C TYR A 8 -12.97 4.50 3.62
N ASN A 9 -13.63 3.62 4.38
CA ASN A 9 -14.33 2.44 3.85
C ASN A 9 -15.33 2.79 2.73
N LYS A 10 -16.08 3.88 2.88
CA LYS A 10 -17.07 4.33 1.89
C LYS A 10 -16.45 4.88 0.60
N PHE A 11 -15.23 5.42 0.68
CA PHE A 11 -14.55 6.04 -0.45
C PHE A 11 -13.74 5.02 -1.26
N LEU A 12 -12.99 4.15 -0.56
CA LEU A 12 -12.14 3.14 -1.20
C LEU A 12 -12.93 1.97 -1.76
N GLY A 13 -14.16 1.77 -1.29
CA GLY A 13 -14.98 0.64 -1.67
C GLY A 13 -14.53 -0.67 -1.05
N GLU A 14 -15.18 -1.73 -1.48
CA GLU A 14 -15.11 -3.05 -0.88
C GLU A 14 -13.90 -3.88 -1.34
N TYR A 15 -13.49 -3.68 -2.59
CA TYR A 15 -12.42 -4.38 -3.27
C TYR A 15 -11.22 -3.47 -3.54
N TYR A 16 -10.05 -4.06 -3.75
CA TYR A 16 -8.89 -3.32 -4.23
C TYR A 16 -8.96 -3.15 -5.75
N TYR A 17 -8.79 -1.92 -6.22
CA TYR A 17 -8.66 -1.59 -7.64
C TYR A 17 -7.35 -0.83 -7.86
N PRO A 18 -6.48 -1.25 -8.79
CA PRO A 18 -5.20 -0.59 -9.06
C PRO A 18 -5.29 0.90 -9.40
N GLU A 19 -6.42 1.33 -9.98
CA GLU A 19 -6.67 2.71 -10.41
C GLU A 19 -7.07 3.64 -9.26
N VAL A 20 -7.51 3.08 -8.13
CA VAL A 20 -8.06 3.85 -6.99
C VAL A 20 -6.97 4.25 -6.00
N VAL A 21 -5.86 3.51 -5.94
CA VAL A 21 -4.77 3.76 -5.00
C VAL A 21 -3.41 3.65 -5.67
N GLU A 22 -2.72 4.77 -5.74
CA GLU A 22 -1.29 4.81 -5.99
C GLU A 22 -0.52 4.82 -4.67
N ALA A 23 0.28 3.79 -4.44
CA ALA A 23 1.13 3.69 -3.25
C ALA A 23 2.58 4.00 -3.63
N ARG A 24 3.19 4.99 -2.96
CA ARG A 24 4.58 5.40 -3.20
C ARG A 24 5.39 5.39 -1.92
N SER A 25 6.60 4.83 -1.97
CA SER A 25 7.57 4.86 -0.87
C SER A 25 8.94 5.37 -1.32
N THR A 26 9.78 5.76 -0.36
CA THR A 26 11.21 5.99 -0.59
C THR A 26 11.95 4.67 -0.77
N ASP A 27 13.14 4.72 -1.39
CA ASP A 27 14.00 3.55 -1.60
C ASP A 27 14.75 3.08 -0.34
N TYR A 28 14.00 2.81 0.73
CA TYR A 28 14.50 2.16 1.94
C TYR A 28 13.64 0.95 2.28
N ASN A 29 14.28 -0.16 2.63
CA ASN A 29 13.55 -1.39 2.98
C ASN A 29 12.55 -1.16 4.12
N ARG A 30 12.91 -0.34 5.13
CA ARG A 30 12.00 0.01 6.24
C ARG A 30 10.72 0.69 5.73
N THR A 31 10.83 1.60 4.76
CA THR A 31 9.67 2.37 4.27
C THR A 31 8.81 1.53 3.33
N LYS A 32 9.43 0.63 2.57
CA LYS A 32 8.72 -0.36 1.75
C LYS A 32 7.91 -1.32 2.63
N MET A 33 8.52 -1.85 3.70
CA MET A 33 7.85 -2.74 4.66
C MET A 33 6.70 -2.03 5.39
N SER A 34 6.92 -0.81 5.88
CA SER A 34 5.85 -0.03 6.52
C SER A 34 4.69 0.25 5.57
N LEU A 35 4.96 0.59 4.31
CA LEU A 35 3.92 0.82 3.31
C LEU A 35 3.10 -0.45 3.05
N GLN A 36 3.76 -1.59 2.86
CA GLN A 36 3.08 -2.88 2.69
C GLN A 36 2.20 -3.26 3.88
N LEU A 37 2.66 -3.02 5.11
CA LEU A 37 1.88 -3.27 6.32
C LEU A 37 0.59 -2.42 6.35
N VAL A 38 0.71 -1.14 5.98
CA VAL A 38 -0.45 -0.23 5.91
C VAL A 38 -1.43 -0.68 4.82
N LEU A 39 -0.94 -1.05 3.64
CA LEU A 39 -1.76 -1.53 2.54
C LEU A 39 -2.51 -2.82 2.88
N ALA A 40 -1.85 -3.78 3.55
CA ALA A 40 -2.47 -5.01 4.02
C ALA A 40 -3.62 -4.74 5.02
N GLY A 41 -3.48 -3.71 5.87
CA GLY A 41 -4.55 -3.29 6.77
C GLY A 41 -5.66 -2.48 6.09
N LEU A 42 -5.34 -1.78 5.00
CA LEU A 42 -6.27 -0.95 4.24
C LEU A 42 -7.16 -1.78 3.30
N PHE A 43 -6.61 -2.88 2.77
CA PHE A 43 -7.27 -3.78 1.85
C PHE A 43 -7.16 -5.23 2.35
N PRO A 44 -7.94 -5.59 3.39
CA PRO A 44 -8.00 -6.98 3.82
C PRO A 44 -8.56 -7.84 2.67
N PRO A 45 -7.94 -8.98 2.34
CA PRO A 45 -8.43 -9.84 1.27
C PRO A 45 -9.78 -10.45 1.64
N ARG A 46 -10.71 -10.44 0.69
CA ARG A 46 -12.00 -11.14 0.79
C ARG A 46 -11.83 -12.56 0.28
N ARG A 47 -12.76 -13.46 0.64
CA ARG A 47 -12.69 -14.89 0.25
C ARG A 47 -12.50 -15.09 -1.25
N GLU A 48 -13.07 -14.21 -2.07
CA GLU A 48 -12.97 -14.23 -3.53
C GLU A 48 -11.58 -13.84 -4.05
N ASP A 49 -10.85 -13.02 -3.29
CA ASP A 49 -9.52 -12.49 -3.65
C ASP A 49 -8.38 -13.26 -2.95
N MET A 50 -8.71 -14.32 -2.19
CA MET A 50 -7.71 -15.14 -1.51
C MET A 50 -7.00 -16.04 -2.51
N LEU A 51 -5.67 -15.95 -2.53
CA LEU A 51 -4.82 -16.80 -3.38
C LEU A 51 -4.98 -18.29 -3.00
N GLN A 52 -5.19 -18.58 -1.72
CA GLN A 52 -5.36 -19.92 -1.18
C GLN A 52 -6.15 -19.85 0.14
N ASP A 53 -6.88 -20.91 0.44
CA ASP A 53 -7.53 -21.07 1.75
C ASP A 53 -6.52 -20.89 2.90
N ASN A 54 -6.91 -20.10 3.90
CA ASN A 54 -6.11 -19.69 5.07
C ASN A 54 -4.96 -18.69 4.81
N ILE A 55 -4.78 -18.17 3.58
CA ILE A 55 -3.83 -17.07 3.33
C ILE A 55 -4.59 -15.74 3.21
N TYR A 56 -4.56 -14.96 4.30
CA TYR A 56 -5.20 -13.63 4.38
C TYR A 56 -4.27 -12.52 3.90
N TRP A 57 -3.58 -12.72 2.77
CA TRP A 57 -2.71 -11.71 2.17
C TRP A 57 -2.90 -11.63 0.64
N GLN A 58 -2.88 -10.40 0.11
CA GLN A 58 -2.88 -10.13 -1.32
C GLN A 58 -1.71 -9.21 -1.69
N PRO A 59 -1.06 -9.43 -2.85
CA PRO A 59 0.00 -8.55 -3.33
C PRO A 59 -0.58 -7.22 -3.83
N ILE A 60 -0.16 -6.11 -3.21
CA ILE A 60 -0.53 -4.77 -3.66
C ILE A 60 0.73 -4.09 -4.21
N PRO A 61 0.73 -3.66 -5.49
CA PRO A 61 1.87 -3.00 -6.08
C PRO A 61 2.12 -1.65 -5.41
N TYR A 62 3.39 -1.29 -5.30
CA TYR A 62 3.81 0.04 -4.87
C TYR A 62 5.00 0.48 -5.72
N ASN A 63 5.07 1.79 -5.94
CA ASN A 63 6.16 2.41 -6.66
C ASN A 63 7.18 3.00 -5.68
N TYR A 64 8.43 3.07 -6.11
CA TYR A 64 9.46 3.84 -5.43
C TYR A 64 10.35 4.51 -6.47
N VAL A 65 10.88 5.67 -6.11
CA VAL A 65 11.88 6.36 -6.93
C VAL A 65 13.24 6.10 -6.31
N SER A 66 14.25 5.83 -7.14
CA SER A 66 15.62 5.66 -6.66
C SER A 66 16.06 6.91 -5.91
N ARG A 67 16.80 6.74 -4.82
CA ARG A 67 17.23 7.83 -3.95
C ARG A 67 17.88 9.00 -4.70
N SER A 68 18.63 8.71 -5.76
CA SER A 68 19.31 9.71 -6.59
C SER A 68 18.36 10.59 -7.43
N GLN A 69 17.14 10.13 -7.66
CA GLN A 69 16.14 10.79 -8.50
C GLN A 69 14.94 11.33 -7.70
N ASP A 70 14.86 11.03 -6.40
CA ASP A 70 13.72 11.37 -5.57
C ASP A 70 13.77 12.83 -5.09
N LYS A 71 13.42 13.78 -5.95
CA LYS A 71 13.36 15.22 -5.61
C LYS A 71 12.23 15.59 -4.62
N VAL A 72 11.25 14.69 -4.45
CA VAL A 72 10.07 14.95 -3.60
C VAL A 72 10.37 14.61 -2.14
N TRP A 73 11.09 13.52 -1.88
CA TRP A 73 11.36 13.04 -0.51
C TRP A 73 12.84 13.07 -0.11
N SER A 74 13.75 13.43 -1.03
CA SER A 74 15.16 13.63 -0.66
C SER A 74 15.33 14.92 0.14
N ILE A 75 16.09 14.79 1.23
CA ILE A 75 16.51 15.89 2.11
C ILE A 75 17.53 16.84 1.44
N TYR A 76 17.97 16.55 0.22
CA TYR A 76 18.93 17.35 -0.53
C TYR A 76 18.25 17.89 -1.78
N ASN A 77 17.46 18.95 -1.62
CA ASN A 77 17.06 19.81 -2.72
C ASN A 77 18.13 20.89 -2.88
N ASN A 78 19.03 20.70 -3.86
CA ASN A 78 19.78 21.78 -4.49
C ASN A 78 20.09 21.38 -5.94
#